data_AF-A0A8T3AVD8-F1
#
_entry.id   AF-A0A8T3AVD8-F1
#
_cell.length_a   1.000
_cell.length_b   1.000
_cell.length_c   1.000
_cell.angle_alpha   90.00
_cell.angle_beta   90.00
_cell.angle_gamma   90.00
#
_symmetry.space_group_name_H-M   'P 1'
#
loop_
_entity.id
_entity.type
_entity.pdbx_description
1 polymer ?
#
loop_
_entity_poly.entity_id
_entity_poly.type
_entity_poly.pdbx_seq_one_letter_code
_entity_poly.pdbx_strand_id
1 'polypeptide(L)'
;MASVYRCASCGTDLNLSQAHLFPPNAYFEAGNKGTLSFSWVDDSKLRFTKEDKIKPFFETVNYWGIQRKRTKMQCDACGFLVGYIYDDGPPMMQGIGQLGMGPSQVIPRCPRYRFKTKALAISS
;
A
#
# COMPACT_ATOMS: atom_id res chain seq x y z
N MET A 1 -11.92 15.25 13.43
CA MET A 1 -12.59 13.98 13.77
C MET A 1 -11.69 12.85 13.34
N ALA A 2 -11.27 11.99 14.28
CA ALA A 2 -10.43 10.85 13.95
C ALA A 2 -11.31 9.74 13.38
N SER A 3 -11.17 9.42 12.09
CA SER A 3 -11.90 8.27 11.53
C SER A 3 -11.33 6.97 12.08
N VAL A 4 -12.20 6.11 12.60
CA VAL A 4 -11.81 4.77 13.05
C VAL A 4 -11.96 3.79 11.87
N TYR A 5 -10.91 3.02 11.60
CA TYR A 5 -10.87 2.06 10.51
C TYR A 5 -10.96 0.63 11.06
N ARG A 6 -12.08 -0.03 10.79
CA ARG A 6 -12.35 -1.40 11.25
C ARG A 6 -12.34 -2.37 10.09
N CYS A 7 -12.04 -3.63 10.37
CA CYS A 7 -12.22 -4.69 9.39
C CYS A 7 -13.71 -4.85 9.06
N ALA A 8 -14.08 -4.81 7.78
CA ALA A 8 -15.48 -4.96 7.37
C ALA A 8 -16.06 -6.36 7.67
N SER A 9 -15.20 -7.38 7.83
CA SER A 9 -15.65 -8.76 8.07
C SER A 9 -15.93 -9.07 9.54
N CYS A 10 -15.11 -8.57 10.47
CA CYS A 10 -15.20 -8.93 11.89
C CYS A 10 -15.36 -7.71 12.83
N GLY A 11 -15.31 -6.49 12.30
CA GLY A 11 -15.45 -5.26 13.08
C GLY A 11 -14.26 -4.88 13.95
N THR A 12 -13.18 -5.68 13.98
CA THR A 12 -11.96 -5.39 14.75
C THR A 12 -11.31 -4.09 14.27
N ASP A 13 -10.90 -3.25 15.22
CA ASP A 13 -10.13 -2.04 14.92
C ASP A 13 -8.73 -2.41 14.40
N LEU A 14 -8.38 -1.84 13.25
CA LEU A 14 -7.09 -2.06 12.59
C LEU A 14 -6.04 -1.04 13.01
N ASN A 15 -6.38 -0.11 13.93
CA ASN A 15 -5.48 0.90 14.47
C ASN A 15 -4.79 1.75 13.38
N LEU A 16 -5.55 2.12 12.34
CA LEU A 16 -5.04 2.96 11.25
C LEU A 16 -5.20 4.43 11.60
N SER A 17 -4.14 5.21 11.38
CA SER A 17 -4.13 6.66 11.64
C SER A 17 -4.27 7.47 10.34
N GLN A 18 -5.14 8.47 10.36
CA GLN A 18 -5.26 9.45 9.27
C GLN A 18 -3.96 10.24 9.02
N ALA A 19 -3.09 10.37 10.03
CA ALA A 19 -1.81 11.08 9.89
C ALA A 19 -0.87 10.40 8.87
N HIS A 20 -1.05 9.11 8.64
CA HIS A 20 -0.28 8.32 7.67
C HIS A 20 -1.04 8.08 6.36
N LEU A 21 -2.26 8.61 6.21
CA LEU A 21 -3.05 8.45 5.00
C LEU A 21 -2.47 9.33 3.89
N PHE A 22 -2.18 8.74 2.74
CA PHE A 22 -1.77 9.50 1.57
C PHE A 22 -2.94 10.35 1.03
N PRO A 23 -2.69 11.60 0.62
CA PRO A 23 -3.71 12.42 -0.04
C PRO A 23 -4.27 11.69 -1.28
N PRO A 24 -5.57 11.86 -1.61
CA PRO A 24 -6.15 11.27 -2.81
C PRO A 24 -5.39 11.61 -4.09
N ASN A 25 -4.85 12.84 -4.15
CA ASN A 25 -4.15 13.40 -5.29
C ASN A 25 -2.62 13.15 -5.25
N ALA A 26 -2.11 12.54 -4.17
CA ALA A 26 -0.69 12.28 -4.06
C ALA A 26 -0.33 11.00 -4.81
N TYR A 27 0.60 11.15 -5.75
CA TYR A 27 1.39 10.11 -6.39
C TYR A 27 0.74 9.28 -7.50
N PHE A 28 -0.58 9.21 -7.64
CA PHE A 28 -1.22 8.54 -8.80
C PHE A 28 -2.65 9.04 -9.05
N GLU A 29 -2.90 9.78 -10.14
CA GLU A 29 -4.27 10.10 -10.59
C GLU A 29 -5.13 8.83 -10.82
N ALA A 30 -4.50 7.70 -11.19
CA ALA A 30 -5.20 6.45 -11.48
C ALA A 30 -5.27 5.45 -10.28
N GLY A 31 -4.54 5.69 -9.19
CA GLY A 31 -4.09 4.61 -8.29
C GLY A 31 -4.94 4.33 -7.05
N ASN A 32 -5.83 5.26 -6.66
CA ASN A 32 -6.62 5.14 -5.43
C ASN A 32 -8.10 4.77 -5.68
N LYS A 33 -8.49 4.41 -6.90
CA LYS A 33 -9.90 4.08 -7.18
C LYS A 33 -10.34 2.85 -6.36
N GLY A 34 -11.17 3.11 -5.35
CA GLY A 34 -11.65 2.08 -4.43
C GLY A 34 -10.63 1.61 -3.40
N THR A 35 -9.52 2.33 -3.20
CA THR A 35 -8.50 1.97 -2.20
C THR A 35 -8.03 3.17 -1.39
N LEU A 36 -7.70 2.93 -0.12
CA LEU A 36 -7.00 3.88 0.74
C LEU A 36 -5.54 3.43 0.86
N SER A 37 -4.61 4.38 0.80
CA SER A 37 -3.17 4.10 0.86
C SER A 37 -2.57 4.78 2.09
N PHE A 38 -1.81 4.03 2.89
CA PHE A 38 -1.11 4.54 4.07
C PHE A 38 0.41 4.39 3.92
N SER A 39 1.15 5.32 4.53
CA SER A 39 2.62 5.28 4.62
C SER A 39 3.12 4.36 5.73
N TRP A 40 2.27 4.09 6.73
CA TRP A 40 2.57 3.24 7.88
C TRP A 40 1.29 2.61 8.43
N VAL A 41 1.41 1.42 9.02
CA VAL A 41 0.32 0.69 9.70
C VAL A 41 0.86 0.02 10.96
N ASP A 42 -0.05 -0.32 11.87
CA ASP A 42 0.26 -1.17 13.02
C ASP A 42 0.27 -2.65 12.61
N ASP A 43 1.45 -3.25 12.65
CA ASP A 43 1.67 -4.65 12.28
C ASP A 43 1.03 -5.64 13.27
N SER A 44 0.68 -5.21 14.48
CA SER A 44 0.08 -6.10 15.50
C SER A 44 -1.34 -6.58 15.18
N LYS A 45 -2.04 -5.88 14.27
CA LYS A 45 -3.42 -6.20 13.85
C LYS A 45 -3.50 -6.82 12.47
N LEU A 46 -2.36 -7.01 11.81
CA LEU A 46 -2.26 -7.41 10.43
C LEU A 46 -1.32 -8.60 10.25
N ARG A 47 -1.78 -9.58 9.47
CA ARG A 47 -0.95 -10.68 9.03
C ARG A 47 -0.45 -10.43 7.62
N PHE A 48 0.86 -10.51 7.45
CA PHE A 48 1.53 -10.32 6.17
C PHE A 48 1.95 -11.64 5.55
N THR A 49 1.74 -11.80 4.25
CA THR A 49 2.20 -12.99 3.51
C THR A 49 2.77 -12.56 2.18
N LYS A 50 4.08 -12.80 1.97
CA LYS A 50 4.75 -12.47 0.71
C LYS A 50 4.14 -13.30 -0.42
N GLU A 51 3.81 -12.65 -1.53
CA GLU A 51 3.38 -13.32 -2.74
C GLU A 51 4.34 -12.97 -3.87
N ASP A 52 5.07 -13.95 -4.36
CA ASP A 52 5.86 -13.81 -5.58
C ASP A 52 4.98 -14.08 -6.80
N LYS A 53 4.36 -13.02 -7.31
CA LYS A 53 3.64 -13.05 -8.59
C LYS A 53 4.29 -12.10 -9.58
N ILE A 54 4.67 -12.63 -10.73
CA ILE A 54 5.12 -11.82 -11.87
C ILE A 54 3.86 -11.27 -12.53
N LYS A 55 3.59 -9.98 -12.33
CA LYS A 55 2.50 -9.26 -12.97
C LYS A 55 3.01 -7.90 -13.45
N PRO A 56 2.84 -7.57 -14.74
CA PRO A 56 3.21 -6.26 -15.22
C PRO A 56 2.37 -5.17 -14.52
N PHE A 57 2.97 -4.02 -14.31
CA PHE A 57 2.34 -2.88 -13.65
C PHE A 57 2.86 -1.56 -14.20
N PHE A 58 2.07 -0.51 -14.03
CA PHE A 58 2.43 0.86 -14.41
C PHE A 58 2.75 1.66 -13.14
N GLU A 59 3.96 2.23 -13.04
CA GLU A 59 4.31 3.19 -11.97
C GLU A 59 3.99 4.62 -12.37
N THR A 60 3.98 4.93 -13.66
CA THR A 60 3.46 6.20 -14.18
C THR A 60 2.80 5.94 -15.52
N VAL A 61 2.13 6.95 -16.09
CA VAL A 61 1.60 6.88 -17.45
C VAL A 61 2.69 6.51 -18.47
N ASN A 62 3.94 6.95 -18.22
CA ASN A 62 5.07 6.77 -19.12
C ASN A 62 6.03 5.66 -18.66
N TYR A 63 5.71 4.91 -17.61
CA TYR A 63 6.60 3.90 -17.05
C TYR A 63 5.87 2.63 -16.63
N TRP A 64 6.34 1.50 -17.15
CA TRP A 64 5.83 0.17 -16.85
C TRP A 64 6.97 -0.76 -16.41
N GLY A 65 6.63 -1.74 -15.57
CA GLY A 65 7.55 -2.78 -15.08
C GLY A 65 6.89 -4.15 -15.12
N ILE A 66 7.69 -5.22 -15.08
CA ILE A 66 7.23 -6.61 -15.28
C ILE A 66 6.98 -7.34 -13.95
N GLN A 67 7.78 -7.07 -12.92
CA GLN A 67 7.70 -7.79 -11.65
C GLN A 67 7.43 -6.83 -10.50
N ARG A 68 6.21 -6.86 -9.96
CA ARG A 68 5.86 -6.16 -8.72
C ARG A 68 5.86 -7.14 -7.56
N LYS A 69 6.78 -6.96 -6.61
CA LYS A 69 6.69 -7.63 -5.31
C LYS A 69 5.42 -7.13 -4.61
N ARG A 70 4.62 -8.05 -4.11
CA ARG A 70 3.41 -7.71 -3.35
C ARG A 70 3.34 -8.57 -2.10
N THR A 71 2.96 -7.93 -1.00
CA THR A 71 2.69 -8.65 0.25
C THR A 71 1.21 -8.58 0.52
N LYS A 72 0.57 -9.74 0.65
CA LYS A 72 -0.84 -9.84 1.03
C LYS A 72 -0.99 -9.36 2.47
N MET A 73 -1.97 -8.49 2.72
CA MET A 73 -2.33 -8.03 4.05
C MET A 73 -3.68 -8.60 4.45
N GLN A 74 -3.72 -9.31 5.57
CA GLN A 74 -4.94 -9.89 6.13
C GLN A 74 -5.18 -9.35 7.54
N CYS A 75 -6.44 -9.24 7.94
CA CYS A 75 -6.78 -8.98 9.34
C CYS A 75 -6.30 -10.16 10.18
N ASP A 76 -5.56 -9.90 11.26
CA ASP A 76 -5.03 -10.96 12.11
C ASP A 76 -6.15 -11.75 12.82
N ALA A 77 -7.22 -11.05 13.24
CA ALA A 77 -8.32 -11.65 14.00
C ALA A 77 -9.21 -12.63 13.19
N CYS A 78 -9.40 -12.41 11.88
CA CYS A 78 -10.32 -13.21 11.07
C CYS A 78 -9.72 -13.75 9.76
N GLY A 79 -8.48 -13.38 9.43
CA GLY A 79 -7.83 -13.76 8.17
C GLY A 79 -8.41 -13.09 6.92
N PHE A 80 -9.37 -12.18 7.04
CA PHE A 80 -9.98 -11.51 5.89
C PHE A 80 -8.96 -10.66 5.12
N LEU A 81 -9.00 -10.71 3.79
CA LEU A 81 -8.09 -9.93 2.94
C LEU A 81 -8.46 -8.46 2.95
N VAL A 82 -7.63 -7.65 3.61
CA VAL A 82 -7.85 -6.20 3.72
C VAL A 82 -7.13 -5.40 2.63
N GLY A 83 -6.03 -5.93 2.09
CA GLY A 83 -5.25 -5.18 1.11
C GLY A 83 -3.94 -5.83 0.68
N TYR A 84 -3.06 -5.01 0.10
CA TYR A 84 -1.72 -5.40 -0.34
C TYR A 84 -0.69 -4.30 -0.05
N ILE A 85 0.53 -4.70 0.29
CA ILE A 85 1.70 -3.83 0.35
C ILE A 85 2.39 -3.86 -1.01
N TYR A 86 2.81 -2.68 -1.45
CA TYR A 86 3.63 -2.50 -2.64
C TYR A 86 4.79 -1.56 -2.36
N ASP A 87 5.96 -1.88 -2.90
CA ASP A 87 7.16 -1.03 -2.79
C ASP A 87 7.13 0.06 -3.87
N ASP A 88 6.09 0.89 -3.85
CA ASP A 88 5.89 1.98 -4.81
C ASP A 88 5.47 3.31 -4.17
N GLY A 89 5.86 3.49 -2.90
CA GLY A 89 5.77 4.77 -2.20
C GLY A 89 6.83 5.79 -2.65
N PRO A 90 7.11 6.83 -1.86
CA PRO A 90 8.18 7.77 -2.13
C PRO A 90 9.54 7.07 -2.30
N PRO A 91 10.44 7.61 -3.15
CA PRO A 91 11.78 7.05 -3.30
C PRO A 91 12.56 7.15 -1.98
N MET A 92 13.28 6.10 -1.61
CA MET A 92 14.11 6.07 -0.38
C MET A 92 15.46 6.76 -0.56
N MET A 93 15.86 7.05 -1.79
CA MET A 93 17.07 7.82 -2.10
C MET A 93 16.79 8.90 -3.14
N GLN A 94 17.58 9.97 -3.11
CA GLN A 94 17.68 10.93 -4.20
C GLN A 94 18.96 10.62 -4.99
N GLY A 95 18.85 10.38 -6.31
CA GLY A 95 20.01 10.07 -7.16
C GLY A 95 19.72 9.14 -8.33
N ILE A 96 20.78 8.70 -9.00
CA ILE A 96 20.79 7.94 -10.27
C ILE A 96 20.49 6.43 -10.08
N GLY A 97 19.77 6.06 -9.01
CA GLY A 97 19.48 4.67 -8.64
C GLY A 97 20.67 3.90 -8.05
N GLN A 98 20.41 2.72 -7.47
CA GLN A 98 21.50 1.80 -7.12
C GLN A 98 22.28 1.47 -8.39
N LEU A 99 23.61 1.48 -8.31
CA LEU A 99 24.54 1.17 -9.41
C LEU A 99 24.61 2.20 -10.55
N GLY A 100 24.04 3.40 -10.40
CA GLY A 100 24.12 4.47 -11.42
C GLY A 100 23.28 4.22 -12.69
N MET A 101 22.40 3.23 -12.65
CA MET A 101 21.50 2.83 -13.75
C MET A 101 20.27 3.73 -13.87
N GLY A 102 20.47 5.05 -14.02
CA GLY A 102 19.41 6.03 -14.25
C GLY A 102 18.29 6.07 -13.20
N PRO A 103 17.27 6.91 -13.39
CA PRO A 103 16.08 6.93 -12.53
C PRO A 103 15.16 5.69 -12.71
N SER A 104 15.63 4.60 -13.34
CA SER A 104 14.82 3.45 -13.71
C SER A 104 15.21 2.19 -12.93
N GLN A 105 14.19 1.50 -12.41
CA GLN A 105 14.21 0.13 -11.86
C GLN A 105 14.97 -0.15 -10.56
N VAL A 106 15.94 0.68 -10.13
CA VAL A 106 16.81 0.33 -8.98
C VAL A 106 16.81 1.35 -7.85
N ILE A 107 15.86 2.30 -7.83
CA ILE A 107 15.64 3.13 -6.64
C ILE A 107 14.71 2.37 -5.69
N PRO A 108 15.19 1.93 -4.51
CA PRO A 108 14.31 1.35 -3.50
C PRO A 108 13.26 2.38 -3.11
N ARG A 109 12.01 1.96 -3.01
CA ARG A 109 10.87 2.82 -2.67
C ARG A 109 10.28 2.37 -1.36
N CYS A 110 9.73 3.33 -0.61
CA CYS A 110 9.06 3.03 0.64
C CYS A 110 7.85 2.10 0.40
N PRO A 111 7.55 1.19 1.33
CA PRO A 111 6.36 0.37 1.25
C PRO A 111 5.12 1.26 1.35
N ARG A 112 4.09 0.86 0.61
CA ARG A 112 2.77 1.50 0.62
C ARG A 112 1.72 0.48 0.97
N TYR A 113 0.97 0.75 2.02
CA TYR A 113 -0.06 -0.13 2.55
C TYR A 113 -1.40 0.24 1.93
N ARG A 114 -1.81 -0.51 0.90
CA ARG A 114 -3.04 -0.24 0.15
C ARG A 114 -4.18 -1.12 0.63
N PHE A 115 -5.17 -0.50 1.28
CA PHE A 115 -6.40 -1.14 1.73
C PHE A 115 -7.50 -0.99 0.69
N LYS A 116 -8.32 -2.03 0.53
CA LYS A 116 -9.56 -1.92 -0.25
C LYS A 116 -10.60 -1.19 0.59
N THR A 117 -11.20 -0.13 0.05
CA THR A 117 -12.30 0.59 0.73
C THR A 117 -13.43 -0.35 1.15
N LYS A 118 -13.80 -1.29 0.29
CA LYS A 118 -14.81 -2.33 0.57
C LYS A 118 -14.43 -3.32 1.69
N ALA A 119 -13.15 -3.40 2.05
CA ALA A 119 -12.66 -4.25 3.14
C ALA A 119 -12.60 -3.51 4.48
N LEU A 120 -12.88 -2.21 4.50
CA LEU A 120 -12.86 -1.36 5.67
C LEU A 120 -14.27 -0.86 6.01
N ALA A 121 -14.63 -0.93 7.27
CA ALA A 121 -15.74 -0.20 7.84
C ALA A 121 -15.20 1.08 8.47
N ILE A 122 -15.61 2.24 7.94
CA ILE A 122 -15.13 3.55 8.36
C ILE A 122 -16.25 4.23 9.14
N SER A 123 -15.97 4.60 10.40
CA SER A 123 -16.84 5.46 11.19
C SER A 123 -16.15 6.81 11.43
N SER A 124 -16.83 7.89 11.08
CA SER A 124 -16.39 9.29 11.24
C SER A 124 -16.84 9.89 12.57
#